data_AF-H8X2I0-F1
#
_entry.id   AF-H8X2I0-F1
#
_cell.length_a   1.000
_cell.length_b   1.000
_cell.length_c   1.000
_cell.angle_alpha   90.00
_cell.angle_beta   90.00
_cell.angle_gamma   90.00
#
_symmetry.space_group_name_H-M   'P 1'
#
loop_
_entity.id
_entity.type
_entity.pdbx_description
1 polymer ?
#
loop_
_entity_poly.entity_id
_entity_poly.type
_entity_poly.pdbx_seq_one_letter_code
_entity_poly.pdbx_strand_id
1 'polypeptide(L)'
;MAPRQSKTAKRKNTQNKTRENESDIVSDSAARNLLADQPKLTPKSKVKKLSKLQVKKQQAKIRLYGAKNGKEYKEEQLDIPTLNRAIVPGVKVKKGKKGKKFVDDHDKLTLTRLVKSINDKHDQVNESKLEKSKRLEEIRELKRQEIERKEQQKRDKLDGKKDELRNKASVARSTRRKNAKARKEEEEAQESTPKRKKVSFA
;
A
#
# COMPACT_ATOMS: atom_id res chain seq x y z
N MET A 1 -1.96 7.24 21.41
CA MET A 1 -3.22 6.56 21.02
C MET A 1 -3.36 5.32 21.87
N ALA A 2 -4.47 5.17 22.61
CA ALA A 2 -4.71 3.96 23.39
C ALA A 2 -4.81 2.74 22.44
N PRO A 3 -4.25 1.57 22.79
CA PRO A 3 -4.33 0.39 21.95
C PRO A 3 -5.79 -0.07 21.79
N ARG A 4 -6.22 -0.31 20.55
CA ARG A 4 -7.59 -0.78 20.25
C ARG A 4 -7.75 -2.19 20.83
N GLN A 5 -8.63 -2.33 21.82
CA GLN A 5 -9.04 -3.60 22.41
C GLN A 5 -9.47 -4.60 21.33
N SER A 6 -8.96 -5.84 21.40
CA SER A 6 -9.28 -6.90 20.44
C SER A 6 -10.77 -7.24 20.47
N LYS A 7 -11.33 -7.69 19.33
CA LYS A 7 -12.74 -8.10 19.25
C LYS A 7 -13.07 -9.21 20.27
N THR A 8 -12.09 -10.03 20.62
CA THR A 8 -12.17 -11.08 21.63
C THR A 8 -12.34 -10.51 23.04
N ALA A 9 -11.56 -9.47 23.40
CA ALA A 9 -11.67 -8.81 24.70
C ALA A 9 -13.05 -8.16 24.91
N LYS A 10 -13.65 -7.61 23.84
CA LYS A 10 -15.01 -7.03 23.90
C LYS A 10 -16.13 -8.05 24.13
N ARG A 11 -15.92 -9.33 23.79
CA ARG A 11 -16.95 -10.39 23.87
C ARG A 11 -16.92 -11.18 25.18
N LYS A 12 -15.87 -11.03 26.00
CA LYS A 12 -15.73 -11.76 27.28
C LYS A 12 -16.89 -11.48 28.26
N ASN A 13 -17.38 -10.24 28.31
CA ASN A 13 -18.43 -9.84 29.25
C ASN A 13 -19.84 -10.30 28.87
N THR A 14 -20.07 -10.71 27.62
CA THR A 14 -21.39 -11.14 27.13
C THR A 14 -21.50 -12.65 26.97
N GLN A 15 -20.38 -13.38 26.89
CA GLN A 15 -20.37 -14.83 26.60
C GLN A 15 -20.94 -15.70 27.73
N ASN A 16 -20.82 -15.26 28.98
CA ASN A 16 -21.21 -16.06 30.16
C ASN A 16 -22.59 -15.72 30.73
N LYS A 17 -23.36 -14.84 30.08
CA LYS A 17 -24.63 -14.33 30.63
C LYS A 17 -25.89 -14.95 30.02
N THR A 18 -25.76 -15.80 29.00
CA THR A 18 -26.90 -16.34 28.22
C THR A 18 -26.86 -17.85 28.04
N ARG A 19 -26.11 -18.58 28.89
CA ARG A 19 -26.19 -20.05 28.88
C ARG A 19 -27.16 -20.48 29.97
N GLU A 20 -28.37 -20.80 29.55
CA GLU A 20 -29.28 -21.61 30.36
C GLU A 20 -28.65 -23.00 30.48
N ASN A 21 -28.64 -23.55 31.70
CA ASN A 21 -28.01 -24.82 32.01
C ASN A 21 -28.98 -25.97 31.67
N GLU A 22 -29.42 -26.02 30.42
CA GLU A 22 -30.20 -27.13 29.89
C GLU A 22 -29.24 -28.16 29.29
N SER A 23 -29.33 -29.41 29.74
CA SER A 23 -28.47 -30.50 29.30
C SER A 23 -28.90 -30.99 27.92
N ASP A 24 -28.65 -30.20 26.88
CA ASP A 24 -28.87 -30.63 25.50
C ASP A 24 -27.75 -31.56 25.06
N ILE A 25 -28.01 -32.87 25.19
CA ILE A 25 -27.09 -33.97 24.86
C ILE A 25 -26.59 -33.89 23.41
N VAL A 26 -27.36 -33.26 22.51
CA VAL A 26 -27.05 -33.17 21.07
C VAL A 26 -26.14 -31.99 20.73
N SER A 27 -26.21 -30.88 21.47
CA SER A 27 -25.50 -29.64 21.14
C SER A 27 -24.23 -29.44 21.98
N ASP A 28 -24.17 -30.00 23.18
CA ASP A 28 -23.02 -29.87 24.05
C ASP A 28 -21.87 -30.79 23.62
N SER A 29 -20.75 -30.16 23.24
CA SER A 29 -19.52 -30.86 22.88
C SER A 29 -18.92 -31.69 24.01
N ALA A 30 -19.18 -31.33 25.27
CA ALA A 30 -18.72 -32.09 26.43
C ALA A 30 -19.56 -33.35 26.63
N ALA A 31 -20.89 -33.23 26.56
CA ALA A 31 -21.82 -34.37 26.60
C ALA A 31 -21.63 -35.34 25.44
N ARG A 32 -21.30 -34.83 24.24
CA ARG A 32 -21.05 -35.66 23.06
C ARG A 32 -19.93 -36.68 23.27
N ASN A 33 -18.88 -36.38 24.03
CA ASN A 33 -17.78 -37.33 24.25
C ASN A 33 -18.13 -38.51 25.19
N LEU A 34 -19.30 -38.47 25.85
CA LEU A 34 -19.75 -39.49 26.80
C LEU A 34 -20.72 -40.52 26.21
N LEU A 35 -21.26 -40.32 24.99
CA LEU A 35 -22.12 -41.34 24.38
C LEU A 35 -21.30 -42.53 23.88
N ALA A 36 -21.77 -43.74 24.19
CA ALA A 36 -21.15 -45.01 23.84
C ALA A 36 -21.02 -45.23 22.32
N ASP A 37 -21.98 -44.74 21.53
CA ASP A 37 -21.96 -44.85 20.06
C ASP A 37 -21.57 -43.53 19.40
N GLN A 38 -20.26 -43.29 19.27
CA GLN A 38 -19.76 -42.21 18.43
C GLN A 38 -19.58 -42.66 16.98
N PRO A 39 -20.09 -41.91 15.98
CA PRO A 39 -19.72 -42.16 14.60
C PRO A 39 -18.21 -41.93 14.41
N LYS A 40 -17.52 -42.80 13.66
CA LYS A 40 -16.10 -42.63 13.35
C LYS A 40 -15.91 -41.43 12.43
N LEU A 41 -15.57 -40.25 12.99
CA LEU A 41 -15.26 -39.08 12.18
C LEU A 41 -13.93 -39.30 11.44
N THR A 42 -13.94 -39.12 10.11
CA THR A 42 -12.71 -39.13 9.32
C THR A 42 -11.82 -37.95 9.71
N PRO A 43 -10.47 -38.13 9.70
CA PRO A 43 -9.55 -37.07 10.07
C PRO A 43 -9.69 -35.88 9.11
N LYS A 44 -9.68 -34.66 9.67
CA LYS A 44 -9.75 -33.43 8.88
C LYS A 44 -8.55 -33.36 7.94
N SER A 45 -8.79 -33.00 6.67
CA SER A 45 -7.73 -32.93 5.66
C SER A 45 -6.64 -31.95 6.07
N LYS A 46 -5.36 -32.37 5.98
CA LYS A 46 -4.19 -31.54 6.29
C LYS A 46 -4.09 -30.30 5.39
N VAL A 47 -4.64 -30.38 4.17
CA VAL A 47 -4.65 -29.30 3.20
C VAL A 47 -6.03 -28.64 3.16
N LYS A 48 -6.04 -27.30 3.11
CA LYS A 48 -7.26 -26.51 2.94
C LYS A 48 -7.83 -26.73 1.54
N LYS A 49 -9.13 -27.05 1.47
CA LYS A 49 -9.86 -27.13 0.19
C LYS A 49 -9.88 -25.75 -0.46
N LEU A 50 -9.76 -25.72 -1.79
CA LEU A 50 -9.85 -24.48 -2.57
C LEU A 50 -11.23 -23.85 -2.42
N SER A 51 -11.28 -22.51 -2.48
CA SER A 51 -12.57 -21.79 -2.46
C SER A 51 -13.38 -22.05 -3.73
N LYS A 52 -14.72 -21.97 -3.62
CA LYS A 52 -15.63 -22.18 -4.77
C LYS A 52 -15.27 -21.31 -5.99
N LEU A 53 -14.82 -20.08 -5.75
CA LEU A 53 -14.40 -19.15 -6.80
C LEU A 53 -13.10 -19.59 -7.49
N GLN A 54 -12.14 -20.12 -6.73
CA GLN A 54 -10.90 -20.68 -7.28
C GLN A 54 -11.17 -21.96 -8.09
N VAL A 55 -12.06 -22.83 -7.61
CA VAL A 55 -12.49 -24.03 -8.33
C VAL A 55 -13.16 -23.65 -9.65
N LYS A 56 -14.07 -22.67 -9.64
CA LYS A 56 -14.74 -22.19 -10.87
C LYS A 56 -13.73 -21.63 -11.89
N LYS A 57 -12.72 -20.87 -11.43
CA LYS A 57 -11.64 -20.37 -12.28
C LYS A 57 -10.78 -21.49 -12.88
N GLN A 58 -10.44 -22.51 -12.10
CA GLN A 58 -9.70 -23.67 -12.59
C GLN A 58 -10.51 -24.46 -13.64
N GLN A 59 -11.80 -24.72 -13.37
CA GLN A 59 -12.68 -25.42 -14.32
C GLN A 59 -12.87 -24.64 -15.62
N ALA A 60 -13.00 -23.31 -15.56
CA ALA A 60 -13.09 -22.47 -16.75
C ALA A 60 -11.82 -22.58 -17.62
N LYS A 61 -10.64 -22.57 -16.99
CA LYS A 61 -9.36 -22.77 -17.70
C LYS A 61 -9.25 -24.16 -18.33
N ILE A 62 -9.69 -25.20 -17.63
CA ILE A 62 -9.68 -26.59 -18.14
C ILE A 62 -10.61 -26.73 -19.35
N ARG A 63 -11.78 -26.09 -19.35
CA ARG A 63 -12.70 -26.10 -20.50
C ARG A 63 -12.14 -25.37 -21.71
N LEU A 64 -11.44 -24.25 -21.49
CA LEU A 64 -10.91 -23.41 -22.56
C LEU A 64 -9.62 -23.97 -23.18
N TYR A 65 -8.74 -24.54 -22.36
CA TYR A 65 -7.38 -24.93 -22.77
C TYR A 65 -7.08 -26.43 -22.60
N GLY A 66 -8.05 -27.22 -22.16
CA GLY A 66 -7.84 -28.63 -21.79
C GLY A 66 -7.18 -28.80 -20.41
N ALA A 67 -7.22 -30.02 -19.88
CA ALA A 67 -6.50 -30.36 -18.66
C ALA A 67 -5.00 -30.43 -18.98
N LYS A 68 -4.19 -29.61 -18.32
CA LYS A 68 -2.74 -29.70 -18.43
C LYS A 68 -2.25 -30.95 -17.71
N ASN A 69 -1.56 -31.83 -18.43
CA ASN A 69 -0.99 -33.07 -17.90
C ASN A 69 0.28 -32.85 -17.06
N GLY A 70 0.29 -31.87 -16.15
CA GLY A 70 1.23 -31.71 -15.01
C GLY A 70 2.76 -31.76 -15.24
N LYS A 71 3.23 -32.02 -16.46
CA LYS A 71 4.63 -32.24 -16.81
C LYS A 71 5.16 -31.02 -17.52
N GLU A 72 5.16 -29.89 -16.80
CA GLU A 72 5.89 -28.69 -17.23
C GLU A 72 7.32 -28.86 -16.73
N TYR A 73 8.19 -29.42 -17.58
CA TYR A 73 9.61 -29.51 -17.26
C TYR A 73 10.28 -28.15 -17.49
N LYS A 74 11.09 -27.73 -16.53
CA LYS A 74 11.99 -26.59 -16.73
C LYS A 74 13.19 -27.02 -17.56
N GLU A 75 13.82 -26.09 -18.27
CA GLU A 75 15.05 -26.35 -19.04
C GLU A 75 16.16 -26.97 -18.18
N GLU A 76 16.19 -26.66 -16.88
CA GLU A 76 17.14 -27.23 -15.90
C GLU A 76 16.87 -28.71 -15.58
N GLN A 77 15.66 -29.20 -15.85
CA GLN A 77 15.22 -30.58 -15.56
C GLN A 77 15.31 -31.50 -16.76
N LEU A 78 15.48 -30.93 -17.96
CA LEU A 78 15.95 -31.67 -19.11
C LEU A 78 17.46 -31.52 -19.10
N ASP A 79 18.21 -32.62 -19.07
CA ASP A 79 19.68 -32.62 -19.11
C ASP A 79 20.21 -32.16 -20.49
N ILE A 80 19.77 -30.98 -20.94
CA ILE A 80 20.18 -30.35 -22.19
C ILE A 80 21.42 -29.50 -21.88
N PRO A 81 22.54 -29.71 -22.60
CA PRO A 81 23.73 -28.90 -22.42
C PRO A 81 23.45 -27.43 -22.75
N THR A 82 23.94 -26.53 -21.91
CA THR A 82 23.80 -25.08 -22.14
C THR A 82 24.78 -24.63 -23.22
N LEU A 83 24.25 -24.16 -24.34
CA LEU A 83 25.07 -23.61 -25.42
C LEU A 83 25.65 -22.25 -25.05
N ASN A 84 26.82 -21.92 -25.60
CA ASN A 84 27.45 -20.61 -25.46
C ASN A 84 26.51 -19.52 -25.99
N ARG A 85 26.05 -18.63 -25.11
CA ARG A 85 25.19 -17.49 -25.47
C ARG A 85 26.05 -16.31 -25.87
N ALA A 86 25.73 -15.67 -27.00
CA ALA A 86 26.34 -14.39 -27.36
C ALA A 86 25.93 -13.34 -26.32
N ILE A 87 26.88 -12.87 -25.51
CA ILE A 87 26.68 -11.73 -24.61
C ILE A 87 26.58 -10.50 -25.52
N VAL A 88 25.36 -10.03 -25.82
CA VAL A 88 25.18 -8.74 -26.47
C VAL A 88 25.57 -7.68 -25.43
N PRO A 89 26.73 -6.99 -25.58
CA PRO A 89 27.11 -5.98 -24.60
C PRO A 89 26.09 -4.84 -24.67
N GLY A 90 25.32 -4.66 -23.61
CA GLY A 90 24.38 -3.55 -23.53
C GLY A 90 25.10 -2.21 -23.71
N VAL A 91 24.54 -1.32 -24.53
CA VAL A 91 25.06 0.04 -24.71
C VAL A 91 25.03 0.74 -23.35
N LYS A 92 26.21 0.95 -22.74
CA LYS A 92 26.33 1.75 -21.52
C LYS A 92 25.94 3.19 -21.83
N VAL A 93 24.79 3.63 -21.31
CA VAL A 93 24.35 5.02 -21.43
C VAL A 93 25.40 5.90 -20.77
N LYS A 94 26.17 6.64 -21.57
CA LYS A 94 27.20 7.56 -21.07
C LYS A 94 26.51 8.66 -20.25
N LYS A 95 26.82 8.74 -18.96
CA LYS A 95 26.38 9.87 -18.12
C LYS A 95 27.10 11.13 -18.61
N GLY A 96 26.34 12.20 -18.86
CA GLY A 96 26.88 13.48 -19.33
C GLY A 96 27.85 14.14 -18.34
N LYS A 97 28.54 15.20 -18.80
CA LYS A 97 29.47 15.99 -17.96
C LYS A 97 28.74 16.55 -16.72
N LYS A 98 29.37 16.46 -15.54
CA LYS A 98 28.83 17.02 -14.29
C LYS A 98 28.49 18.50 -14.50
N GLY A 99 27.23 18.89 -14.29
CA GLY A 99 26.78 20.29 -14.26
C GLY A 99 25.95 20.79 -15.46
N LYS A 100 25.88 20.08 -16.60
CA LYS A 100 24.98 20.44 -17.71
C LYS A 100 23.84 19.43 -17.83
N LYS A 101 22.76 19.64 -17.06
CA LYS A 101 21.51 18.86 -17.16
C LYS A 101 20.40 19.75 -17.72
N PHE A 102 19.99 19.47 -18.95
CA PHE A 102 18.92 20.23 -19.62
C PHE A 102 17.52 19.70 -19.29
N VAL A 103 17.43 18.41 -18.97
CA VAL A 103 16.23 17.71 -18.54
C VAL A 103 16.65 16.74 -17.44
N ASP A 104 15.81 16.55 -16.43
CA ASP A 104 16.07 15.55 -15.39
C ASP A 104 16.09 14.14 -16.00
N ASP A 105 17.06 13.31 -15.56
CA ASP A 105 17.29 11.96 -16.11
C ASP A 105 16.04 11.04 -16.04
N HIS A 106 15.06 11.40 -15.20
CA HIS A 106 13.81 10.65 -14.98
C HIS A 106 12.62 11.22 -15.77
N ASP A 107 12.74 12.42 -16.35
CA ASP A 107 11.66 13.10 -17.07
C ASP A 107 11.62 12.66 -18.54
N LYS A 108 11.32 11.38 -18.75
CA LYS A 108 11.20 10.78 -20.08
C LYS A 108 10.17 11.49 -20.96
N LEU A 109 9.07 11.98 -20.37
CA LEU A 109 8.00 12.67 -21.11
C LEU A 109 8.48 13.97 -21.77
N THR A 110 9.22 14.80 -21.05
CA THR A 110 9.72 16.08 -21.58
C THR A 110 10.82 15.85 -22.60
N LEU A 111 11.68 14.84 -22.37
CA LEU A 111 12.70 14.42 -23.34
C LEU A 111 12.05 13.95 -24.65
N THR A 112 11.07 13.05 -24.58
CA THR A 112 10.37 12.53 -25.78
C THR A 112 9.68 13.66 -26.54
N ARG A 113 9.01 14.59 -25.85
CA ARG A 113 8.42 15.77 -26.50
C ARG A 113 9.46 16.60 -27.23
N LEU A 114 10.60 16.89 -26.58
CA LEU A 114 11.66 17.70 -27.17
C LEU A 114 12.23 17.03 -28.42
N VAL A 115 12.60 15.75 -28.32
CA VAL A 115 13.12 14.97 -29.46
C VAL A 115 12.14 14.99 -30.63
N LYS A 116 10.85 14.70 -30.39
CA LYS A 116 9.82 14.73 -31.46
C LYS A 116 9.66 16.12 -32.07
N SER A 117 9.60 17.17 -31.25
CA SER A 117 9.46 18.54 -31.74
C SER A 117 10.67 19.06 -32.51
N ILE A 118 11.87 18.55 -32.22
CA ILE A 118 13.10 18.89 -32.93
C ILE A 118 13.13 18.14 -34.26
N ASN A 119 12.83 16.84 -34.24
CA ASN A 119 12.74 16.03 -35.45
C ASN A 119 11.71 16.62 -36.42
N ASP A 120 10.50 16.95 -35.98
CA ASP A 120 9.47 17.56 -36.83
C ASP A 120 9.89 18.88 -37.50
N LYS A 121 10.84 19.62 -36.91
CA LYS A 121 11.35 20.87 -37.49
C LYS A 121 12.45 20.65 -38.53
N HIS A 122 13.30 19.66 -38.32
CA HIS A 122 14.51 19.45 -39.11
C HIS A 122 14.34 18.36 -40.17
N ASP A 123 13.49 17.38 -39.91
CA ASP A 123 13.29 16.23 -40.79
C ASP A 123 12.22 16.57 -41.83
N GLN A 124 12.67 16.87 -43.06
CA GLN A 124 11.78 17.08 -44.22
C GLN A 124 11.34 15.73 -44.78
N VAL A 125 10.59 14.97 -43.98
CA VAL A 125 10.06 13.67 -44.41
C VAL A 125 8.88 13.92 -45.34
N ASN A 126 8.93 13.36 -46.55
CA ASN A 126 7.78 13.31 -47.46
C ASN A 126 6.75 12.34 -46.90
N GLU A 127 5.88 12.83 -46.02
CA GLU A 127 4.82 12.07 -45.37
C GLU A 127 3.42 12.44 -45.91
N SER A 128 2.47 11.53 -45.73
CA SER A 128 1.08 11.79 -46.05
C SER A 128 0.46 12.83 -45.10
N LYS A 129 -0.57 13.57 -45.54
CA LYS A 129 -1.26 14.57 -44.71
C LYS A 129 -1.81 13.98 -43.39
N LEU A 130 -2.22 12.70 -43.42
CA LEU A 130 -2.75 11.99 -42.26
C LEU A 130 -1.67 11.63 -41.24
N GLU A 131 -0.45 11.32 -41.69
CA GLU A 131 0.67 11.04 -40.80
C GLU A 131 1.13 12.31 -40.11
N LYS A 132 1.22 13.41 -40.87
CA LYS A 132 1.55 14.73 -40.31
C LYS A 132 0.56 15.17 -39.24
N SER A 133 -0.75 14.98 -39.46
CA SER A 133 -1.76 15.33 -38.45
C SER A 133 -1.62 14.48 -37.18
N LYS A 134 -1.34 13.18 -37.32
CA LYS A 134 -1.12 12.28 -36.18
C LYS A 134 0.13 12.66 -35.38
N ARG A 135 1.24 13.00 -36.05
CA ARG A 135 2.48 13.47 -35.39
C ARG A 135 2.24 14.75 -34.59
N LEU A 136 1.55 15.72 -35.19
CA LEU A 136 1.20 16.98 -34.51
C LEU A 136 0.25 16.76 -33.33
N GLU A 137 -0.71 15.84 -33.45
CA GLU A 137 -1.60 15.45 -32.35
C GLU A 137 -0.82 14.81 -31.21
N GLU A 138 0.10 13.90 -31.50
CA GLU A 138 0.95 13.28 -30.50
C GLU A 138 1.82 14.31 -29.75
N ILE A 139 2.38 15.30 -30.45
CA ILE A 139 3.13 16.40 -29.81
C ILE A 139 2.21 17.24 -28.92
N ARG A 140 0.96 17.50 -29.34
CA ARG A 140 -0.02 18.24 -28.54
C ARG A 140 -0.41 17.47 -27.28
N GLU A 141 -0.62 16.16 -27.39
CA GLU A 141 -0.92 15.29 -26.24
C GLU A 141 0.24 15.27 -25.23
N LEU A 142 1.48 15.08 -25.70
CA LEU A 142 2.66 15.14 -24.84
C LEU A 142 2.81 16.49 -24.15
N LYS A 143 2.48 17.59 -24.85
CA LYS A 143 2.49 18.94 -24.27
C LYS A 143 1.39 19.11 -23.22
N ARG A 144 0.19 18.59 -23.44
CA ARG A 144 -0.91 18.60 -22.45
C ARG A 144 -0.52 17.83 -21.18
N GLN A 145 0.02 16.62 -21.33
CA GLN A 145 0.48 15.81 -20.20
C GLN A 145 1.58 16.50 -19.39
N GLU A 146 2.53 17.18 -20.05
CA GLU A 146 3.55 17.95 -19.33
C GLU A 146 2.95 19.09 -18.50
N ILE A 147 1.99 19.82 -19.08
CA ILE A 147 1.31 20.93 -18.38
C ILE A 147 0.52 20.39 -17.19
N GLU A 148 -0.26 19.32 -17.38
CA GLU A 148 -1.02 18.67 -16.31
C GLU A 148 -0.10 18.21 -15.16
N ARG A 149 1.03 17.57 -15.49
CA ARG A 149 2.02 17.17 -14.48
C ARG A 149 2.60 18.36 -13.73
N LYS A 150 2.89 19.47 -14.42
CA LYS A 150 3.38 20.71 -13.77
C LYS A 150 2.33 21.35 -12.88
N GLU A 151 1.07 21.35 -13.29
CA GLU A 151 -0.04 21.85 -12.49
C GLU A 151 -0.26 20.99 -11.25
N GLN A 152 -0.23 19.66 -11.39
CA GLN A 152 -0.34 18.74 -10.27
C GLN A 152 0.80 18.95 -9.28
N GLN A 153 2.05 19.07 -9.73
CA GLN A 153 3.18 19.37 -8.86
C GLN A 153 3.02 20.70 -8.12
N LYS A 154 2.43 21.73 -8.74
CA LYS A 154 2.13 23.00 -8.07
C LYS A 154 1.06 22.82 -7.01
N ARG A 155 -0.01 22.08 -7.30
CA ARG A 155 -1.08 21.77 -6.36
C ARG A 155 -0.55 20.98 -5.16
N ASP A 156 0.19 19.90 -5.41
CA ASP A 156 0.80 19.05 -4.37
C ASP A 156 1.73 19.87 -3.45
N LYS A 157 2.52 20.80 -4.00
CA LYS A 157 3.37 21.70 -3.20
C LYS A 157 2.55 22.65 -2.32
N LEU A 158 1.44 23.19 -2.83
CA LEU A 158 0.58 24.08 -2.05
C LEU A 158 -0.15 23.31 -0.95
N ASP A 159 -0.70 22.15 -1.27
CA ASP A 159 -1.45 21.35 -0.30
C ASP A 159 -0.52 20.75 0.76
N GLY A 160 0.67 20.30 0.37
CA GLY A 160 1.72 19.90 1.32
C GLY A 160 2.06 21.01 2.32
N LYS A 161 2.27 22.25 1.85
CA LYS A 161 2.51 23.40 2.73
C LYS A 161 1.31 23.73 3.64
N LYS A 162 0.09 23.66 3.12
CA LYS A 162 -1.12 23.87 3.94
C LYS A 162 -1.21 22.82 5.06
N ASP A 163 -0.94 21.56 4.74
CA ASP A 163 -0.99 20.48 5.71
C ASP A 163 0.15 20.57 6.73
N GLU A 164 1.35 20.96 6.32
CA GLU A 164 2.44 21.30 7.24
C GLU A 164 2.04 22.41 8.23
N LEU A 165 1.42 23.49 7.73
CA LEU A 165 0.95 24.58 8.57
C LEU A 165 -0.15 24.13 9.54
N ARG A 166 -1.11 23.34 9.05
CA ARG A 166 -2.18 22.75 9.89
C ARG A 166 -1.61 21.83 10.97
N ASN A 167 -0.64 20.99 10.62
CA ASN A 167 0.03 20.08 11.54
C ASN A 167 0.83 20.84 12.59
N LYS A 168 1.63 21.84 12.19
CA LYS A 168 2.36 22.72 13.12
C LYS A 168 1.41 23.44 14.09
N ALA A 169 0.31 24.00 13.57
CA ALA A 169 -0.70 24.68 14.39
C ALA A 169 -1.44 23.72 15.34
N SER A 170 -1.70 22.48 14.91
CA SER A 170 -2.31 21.43 15.74
C SER A 170 -1.38 21.02 16.88
N VAL A 171 -0.10 20.78 16.58
CA VAL A 171 0.93 20.44 17.57
C VAL A 171 1.09 21.58 18.57
N ALA A 172 1.19 22.84 18.13
CA ALA A 172 1.29 24.01 19.00
C ALA A 172 0.07 24.17 19.93
N ARG A 173 -1.14 23.90 19.44
CA ARG A 173 -2.36 23.89 20.29
C ARG A 173 -2.33 22.76 21.31
N SER A 174 -1.90 21.57 20.91
CA SER A 174 -1.82 20.41 21.80
C SER A 174 -0.80 20.62 22.93
N THR A 175 0.37 21.19 22.63
CA THR A 175 1.41 21.51 23.61
C THR A 175 0.94 22.59 24.57
N ARG A 176 0.30 23.67 24.07
CA ARG A 176 -0.31 24.69 24.93
C ARG A 176 -1.33 24.11 25.89
N ARG A 177 -2.21 23.21 25.42
CA ARG A 177 -3.22 22.56 26.26
C ARG A 177 -2.58 21.65 27.33
N LYS A 178 -1.50 20.93 26.98
CA LYS A 178 -0.76 20.11 27.95
C LYS A 178 -0.08 20.99 29.01
N ASN A 179 0.61 22.04 28.61
CA ASN A 179 1.29 22.95 29.54
C ASN A 179 0.30 23.67 30.47
N ALA A 180 -0.87 24.07 29.96
CA ALA A 180 -1.92 24.67 30.78
C ALA A 180 -2.49 23.69 31.83
N LYS A 181 -2.60 22.40 31.49
CA LYS A 181 -3.00 21.36 32.47
C LYS A 181 -1.92 21.13 33.52
N ALA A 182 -0.66 21.01 33.10
CA ALA A 182 0.47 20.84 34.02
C ALA A 182 0.57 22.01 35.01
N ARG A 183 0.37 23.26 34.54
CA ARG A 183 0.34 24.43 35.43
C ARG A 183 -0.81 24.40 36.44
N LYS A 184 -2.00 23.95 36.03
CA LYS A 184 -3.13 23.79 36.96
C LYS A 184 -2.86 22.70 38.00
N GLU A 185 -2.28 21.58 37.59
CA GLU A 185 -1.89 20.51 38.51
C GLU A 185 -0.80 20.99 39.50
N GLU A 186 0.15 21.81 39.05
CA GLU A 186 1.16 22.44 39.93
C GLU A 186 0.56 23.47 40.89
N GLU A 187 -0.39 24.30 40.46
CA GLU A 187 -1.09 25.27 41.32
C GLU A 187 -1.92 24.55 42.40
N GLU A 188 -2.69 23.51 42.04
CA GLU A 188 -3.44 22.69 43.01
C GLU A 188 -2.51 21.95 43.99
N ALA A 189 -1.33 21.50 43.53
CA ALA A 189 -0.32 20.90 44.39
C ALA A 189 0.34 21.92 45.34
N GLN A 190 0.51 23.17 44.93
CA GLN A 190 1.06 24.22 45.80
C GLN A 190 0.04 24.71 46.84
N GLU A 191 -1.24 24.81 46.47
CA GLU A 191 -2.32 25.23 47.37
C GLU A 191 -2.59 24.21 48.50
N SER A 192 -2.36 22.93 48.23
CA SER A 192 -2.48 21.85 49.22
C SER A 192 -1.28 21.72 50.17
N THR A 193 -0.19 22.47 49.95
CA THR A 193 0.93 22.53 50.89
C THR A 193 0.76 23.69 51.89
N PRO A 194 0.76 23.43 53.21
CA PRO A 194 0.51 24.48 54.20
C PRO A 194 1.64 25.52 54.21
N LYS A 195 1.32 26.76 53.84
CA LYS A 195 2.26 27.90 53.89
C LYS A 195 2.68 28.17 55.35
N ARG A 196 3.94 27.89 55.66
CA ARG A 196 4.56 28.27 56.95
C ARG A 196 4.68 29.80 57.02
N LYS A 197 4.14 30.42 58.07
CA LYS A 197 4.25 31.86 58.34
C LYS A 197 5.73 32.25 58.43
N LYS A 198 6.14 33.28 57.69
CA LYS A 198 7.49 33.86 57.77
C LYS A 198 7.38 35.26 58.36
N VAL A 199 8.21 35.54 59.35
CA VAL A 199 8.31 36.84 60.02
C VAL A 199 9.37 37.65 59.28
N SER A 200 9.02 38.84 58.79
CA SER A 200 9.98 39.79 58.22
C SER A 200 10.51 40.69 59.32
N PHE A 201 11.83 40.74 59.49
CA PHE A 201 12.48 41.78 60.28
C PHE A 201 12.77 42.97 59.36
N ALA A 202 12.31 44.15 59.78
CA ALA A 202 12.51 45.44 59.11
C ALA A 202 13.89 46.01 59.45
#